data_AF-A0A2E4WSS3-F1
#
_entry.id   AF-A0A2E4WSS3-F1
#
_cell.length_a   1.000
_cell.length_b   1.000
_cell.length_c   1.000
_cell.angle_alpha   90.00
_cell.angle_beta   90.00
_cell.angle_gamma   90.00
#
_symmetry.space_group_name_H-M   'P 1'
#
loop_
_entity.id
_entity.type
_entity.pdbx_description
1 polymer ?
#
loop_
_entity_poly.entity_id
_entity_poly.type
_entity_poly.pdbx_seq_one_letter_code
_entity_poly.pdbx_strand_id
1 'polypeptide(L)'
;MIFPNLILVLLSLLLFSCSTSEKSQFNVQSDSDIGMYNEAMGYISSKKYEESIEILNELELQHPYSELASRGQVMAGFAQYSLNKYDEAILTLSKFIELNPNHQLLPYALYLKGYSYYERMPDVTLDQKFSVKAYDVFSELENRYPNSSYAKKSKKHIKTLQNHLASKEMQIGKYYQKEGFLLAGIKRYKVILKDYKRTVHVPESIYRIIECYVSLGLRNQSIYLYKILNYNFPKSVWKREALDLLKEYKVNRNLKKYKKKELDLEKLDSSAFDLI
;
A
#
# COMPACT_ATOMS: atom_id res chain seq x y z
N MET A 1 -41.36 6.81 -59.80
CA MET A 1 -40.74 5.91 -58.81
C MET A 1 -40.30 6.75 -57.63
N ILE A 2 -40.68 6.34 -56.40
CA ILE A 2 -40.02 6.65 -55.10
C ILE A 2 -40.21 8.12 -54.62
N PHE A 3 -40.78 8.49 -53.47
CA PHE A 3 -41.53 7.88 -52.36
C PHE A 3 -42.15 9.09 -51.59
N PRO A 4 -43.46 9.40 -51.66
CA PRO A 4 -44.04 10.47 -50.84
C PRO A 4 -44.09 10.09 -49.34
N ASN A 5 -43.87 8.81 -49.03
CA ASN A 5 -43.77 8.29 -47.66
C ASN A 5 -42.39 8.55 -47.02
N LEU A 6 -41.38 9.04 -47.74
CA LEU A 6 -40.05 9.29 -47.16
C LEU A 6 -40.03 10.55 -46.27
N ILE A 7 -40.84 11.57 -46.61
CA ILE A 7 -40.99 12.79 -45.82
C ILE A 7 -41.78 12.53 -44.53
N LEU A 8 -42.74 11.59 -44.56
CA LEU A 8 -43.52 11.22 -43.37
C LEU A 8 -42.72 10.35 -42.37
N VAL A 9 -41.73 9.59 -42.86
CA VAL A 9 -40.81 8.80 -42.02
C VAL A 9 -39.68 9.67 -41.43
N LEU A 10 -39.28 10.73 -42.11
CA LEU A 10 -38.27 11.66 -41.59
C LEU A 10 -38.81 12.56 -40.46
N LEU A 11 -40.14 12.79 -40.43
CA LEU A 11 -40.79 13.61 -39.41
C LEU A 11 -41.12 12.84 -38.12
N SER A 12 -41.20 11.51 -38.16
CA SER A 12 -41.45 10.66 -36.99
C SER A 12 -40.20 10.37 -36.14
N LEU A 13 -39.00 10.67 -36.66
CA LEU A 13 -37.72 10.51 -35.95
C LEU A 13 -37.34 11.70 -35.05
N LEU A 14 -38.13 12.78 -35.05
CA LEU A 14 -37.88 13.97 -34.21
C LEU A 14 -38.65 13.96 -32.88
N LEU A 15 -39.39 12.90 -32.55
CA LEU A 15 -40.21 12.81 -31.32
C LEU A 15 -39.59 12.00 -30.17
N PHE A 16 -38.32 11.58 -30.28
CA PHE A 16 -37.59 10.92 -29.18
C PHE A 16 -36.45 11.78 -28.61
N SER A 17 -36.75 13.02 -28.23
CA SER A 17 -35.87 13.77 -27.33
C SER A 17 -36.68 14.35 -26.18
N CYS A 18 -37.03 13.47 -25.25
CA CYS A 18 -37.41 13.84 -23.90
C CYS A 18 -36.48 13.08 -22.96
N SER A 19 -35.25 13.58 -22.84
CA SER A 19 -34.42 13.31 -21.67
C SER A 19 -34.73 14.43 -20.69
N THR A 20 -35.74 14.19 -19.85
CA THR A 20 -35.95 14.97 -18.65
C THR A 20 -34.79 14.65 -17.71
N SER A 21 -33.71 15.40 -17.83
CA SER A 21 -32.83 15.58 -16.68
C SER A 21 -33.63 16.43 -15.70
N GLU A 22 -34.15 15.82 -14.64
CA GLU A 22 -34.47 16.55 -13.43
C GLU A 22 -33.17 17.17 -12.96
N LYS A 23 -32.87 18.37 -13.44
CA LYS A 23 -32.09 19.31 -12.66
C LYS A 23 -32.97 19.59 -11.46
N SER A 24 -32.64 18.96 -10.34
CA SER A 24 -33.16 19.33 -9.04
C SER A 24 -33.19 20.86 -8.99
N GLN A 25 -34.40 21.41 -8.84
CA GLN A 25 -34.53 22.82 -8.52
C GLN A 25 -33.85 22.99 -7.17
N PHE A 26 -32.60 23.45 -7.21
CA PHE A 26 -31.82 23.82 -6.04
C PHE A 26 -32.58 24.92 -5.30
N ASN A 27 -33.33 24.51 -4.29
CA ASN A 27 -33.80 25.41 -3.27
C ASN A 27 -32.56 25.86 -2.50
N VAL A 28 -32.07 27.07 -2.80
CA VAL A 28 -31.12 27.77 -1.93
C VAL A 28 -31.91 28.26 -0.71
N GLN A 29 -32.43 27.30 0.06
CA GLN A 29 -32.70 27.52 1.47
C GLN A 29 -31.30 27.62 2.08
N SER A 30 -30.97 28.72 2.75
CA SER A 30 -29.69 28.83 3.46
C SER A 30 -29.72 27.87 4.65
N ASP A 31 -29.52 26.57 4.38
CA ASP A 31 -29.47 25.56 5.40
C ASP A 31 -28.23 25.83 6.24
N SER A 32 -28.44 25.92 7.55
CA SER A 32 -27.34 26.05 8.51
C SER A 32 -26.32 24.94 8.27
N ASP A 33 -25.04 25.25 8.41
CA ASP A 33 -23.96 24.26 8.31
C ASP A 33 -24.21 23.01 9.17
N ILE A 34 -24.75 23.19 10.37
CA ILE A 34 -25.18 22.12 11.28
C ILE A 34 -26.27 21.25 10.65
N GLY A 35 -27.28 21.87 10.04
CA GLY A 35 -28.39 21.18 9.38
C GLY A 35 -27.90 20.30 8.24
N MET A 36 -27.13 20.87 7.31
CA MET A 36 -26.56 20.15 6.17
C MET A 36 -25.65 19.00 6.62
N TYR A 37 -24.78 19.24 7.60
CA TYR A 37 -23.89 18.21 8.12
C TYR A 37 -24.69 17.05 8.75
N ASN A 38 -25.70 17.35 9.56
CA ASN A 38 -26.53 16.33 10.20
C ASN A 38 -27.34 15.52 9.18
N GLU A 39 -27.89 16.18 8.16
CA GLU A 39 -28.57 15.53 7.05
C GLU A 39 -27.64 14.56 6.31
N ALA A 40 -26.45 15.03 5.94
CA ALA A 40 -25.43 14.19 5.32
C ALA A 40 -25.06 12.98 6.20
N MET A 41 -24.98 13.14 7.52
CA MET A 41 -24.71 12.02 8.44
C MET A 41 -25.89 11.03 8.52
N GLY A 42 -27.13 11.52 8.36
CA GLY A 42 -28.32 10.68 8.23
C GLY A 42 -28.25 9.79 6.98
N TYR A 43 -27.80 10.37 5.86
CA TYR A 43 -27.54 9.63 4.62
C TYR A 43 -26.42 8.57 4.79
N ILE A 44 -25.29 8.92 5.42
CA ILE A 44 -24.22 7.94 5.73
C ILE A 44 -24.76 6.79 6.59
N SER A 45 -25.53 7.11 7.63
CA SER A 45 -26.10 6.10 8.54
C SER A 45 -27.05 5.15 7.81
N SER A 46 -27.71 5.65 6.76
CA SER A 46 -28.60 4.90 5.87
C SER A 46 -27.88 4.25 4.68
N LYS A 47 -26.53 4.34 4.61
CA LYS A 47 -25.67 3.87 3.50
C LYS A 47 -25.98 4.51 2.14
N LYS A 48 -26.62 5.67 2.15
CA LYS A 48 -26.91 6.51 0.99
C LYS A 48 -25.74 7.44 0.73
N TYR A 49 -24.65 6.88 0.21
CA TYR A 49 -23.37 7.58 0.18
C TYR A 49 -23.31 8.64 -0.92
N GLU A 50 -23.94 8.42 -2.06
CA GLU A 50 -24.07 9.40 -3.14
C GLU A 50 -24.76 10.67 -2.65
N GLU A 51 -25.93 10.55 -2.04
CA GLU A 51 -26.70 11.68 -1.52
C GLU A 51 -25.92 12.41 -0.42
N SER A 52 -25.21 11.66 0.44
CA SER A 52 -24.33 12.26 1.44
C SER A 52 -23.22 13.11 0.82
N ILE A 53 -22.56 12.60 -0.24
CA ILE A 53 -21.48 13.33 -0.93
C ILE A 53 -22.01 14.62 -1.54
N GLU A 54 -23.21 14.61 -2.11
CA GLU A 54 -23.84 15.81 -2.68
C GLU A 54 -24.03 16.90 -1.61
N ILE A 55 -24.66 16.56 -0.49
CA ILE A 55 -24.89 17.50 0.62
C ILE A 55 -23.57 17.98 1.24
N LEU A 56 -22.57 17.10 1.39
CA LEU A 56 -21.27 17.47 1.96
C LEU A 56 -20.45 18.39 1.03
N ASN A 57 -20.53 18.18 -0.28
CA ASN A 57 -19.91 19.10 -1.24
C ASN A 57 -20.62 20.45 -1.25
N GLU A 58 -21.94 20.45 -1.14
CA GLU A 58 -22.71 21.69 -1.03
C GLU A 58 -22.37 22.45 0.26
N LEU A 59 -22.21 21.75 1.39
CA LEU A 59 -21.75 22.31 2.65
C LEU A 59 -20.38 23.00 2.50
N GLU A 60 -19.43 22.38 1.79
CA GLU A 60 -18.11 22.98 1.51
C GLU A 60 -18.23 24.26 0.65
N LEU A 61 -19.15 24.27 -0.33
CA LEU A 61 -19.36 25.41 -1.22
C LEU A 61 -20.07 26.58 -0.52
N GLN A 62 -21.10 26.30 0.27
CA GLN A 62 -21.90 27.33 0.94
C GLN A 62 -21.20 27.87 2.20
N HIS A 63 -20.49 27.01 2.93
CA HIS A 63 -19.89 27.34 4.24
C HIS A 63 -18.38 27.03 4.30
N PRO A 64 -17.54 27.57 3.40
CA PRO A 64 -16.14 27.14 3.21
C PRO A 64 -15.21 27.34 4.42
N TYR A 65 -15.59 28.21 5.37
CA TYR A 65 -14.81 28.47 6.59
C TYR A 65 -15.40 27.79 7.84
N SER A 66 -16.48 27.01 7.70
CA SER A 66 -17.06 26.29 8.83
C SER A 66 -16.18 25.10 9.22
N GLU A 67 -16.01 24.87 10.52
CA GLU A 67 -15.35 23.65 11.02
C GLU A 67 -16.10 22.38 10.56
N LEU A 68 -17.43 22.47 10.39
CA LEU A 68 -18.25 21.38 9.89
C LEU A 68 -18.00 21.09 8.41
N ALA A 69 -17.63 22.08 7.61
CA ALA A 69 -17.21 21.86 6.23
C ALA A 69 -15.90 21.05 6.17
N SER A 70 -14.91 21.39 7.00
CA SER A 70 -13.66 20.62 7.11
C SER A 70 -13.92 19.18 7.57
N ARG A 71 -14.81 18.97 8.56
CA ARG A 71 -15.23 17.62 8.99
C ARG A 71 -15.99 16.90 7.88
N GLY A 72 -16.87 17.62 7.18
CA GLY A 72 -17.67 17.14 6.06
C GLY A 72 -16.81 16.61 4.92
N GLN A 73 -15.70 17.29 4.60
CA GLN A 73 -14.75 16.83 3.59
C GLN A 73 -14.15 15.46 3.93
N VAL A 74 -13.83 15.19 5.21
CA VAL A 74 -13.36 13.86 5.63
C VAL A 74 -14.46 12.81 5.49
N MET A 75 -15.71 13.17 5.82
CA MET A 75 -16.86 12.29 5.66
C MET A 75 -17.22 12.02 4.20
N ALA A 76 -17.02 13.00 3.30
CA ALA A 76 -17.18 12.81 1.86
C ALA A 76 -16.13 11.82 1.34
N GLY A 77 -14.88 11.94 1.80
CA GLY A 77 -13.83 10.94 1.53
C GLY A 77 -14.20 9.54 2.04
N PHE A 78 -14.84 9.43 3.22
CA PHE A 78 -15.37 8.17 3.74
C PHE A 78 -16.49 7.60 2.87
N ALA A 79 -17.47 8.41 2.49
CA ALA A 79 -18.57 8.01 1.63
C ALA A 79 -18.06 7.55 0.24
N GLN A 80 -17.11 8.27 -0.35
CA GLN A 80 -16.44 7.88 -1.61
C GLN A 80 -15.73 6.54 -1.45
N TYR A 81 -14.97 6.35 -0.37
CA TYR A 81 -14.35 5.07 -0.06
C TYR A 81 -15.39 3.95 0.07
N SER A 82 -16.51 4.19 0.76
CA SER A 82 -17.60 3.21 0.93
C SER A 82 -18.27 2.80 -0.38
N LEU A 83 -18.15 3.63 -1.42
CA LEU A 83 -18.60 3.34 -2.79
C LEU A 83 -17.53 2.70 -3.66
N ASN A 84 -16.36 2.35 -3.11
CA ASN A 84 -15.17 1.91 -3.84
C ASN A 84 -14.63 2.96 -4.84
N LYS A 85 -15.06 4.23 -4.70
CA LYS A 85 -14.58 5.40 -5.45
C LYS A 85 -13.24 5.87 -4.85
N TYR A 86 -12.24 4.98 -4.92
CA TYR A 86 -10.98 5.15 -4.20
C TYR A 86 -10.16 6.32 -4.72
N ASP A 87 -10.16 6.58 -6.03
CA ASP A 87 -9.42 7.70 -6.61
C ASP A 87 -10.00 9.03 -6.14
N GLU A 88 -11.33 9.15 -6.11
CA GLU A 88 -12.04 10.30 -5.56
C GLU A 88 -11.77 10.47 -4.07
N ALA A 89 -11.87 9.38 -3.28
CA ALA A 89 -11.57 9.40 -1.85
C ALA A 89 -10.15 9.90 -1.57
N ILE A 90 -9.16 9.41 -2.33
CA ILE A 90 -7.77 9.82 -2.21
C ILE A 90 -7.61 11.31 -2.50
N LEU A 91 -8.26 11.84 -3.54
CA LEU A 91 -8.18 13.25 -3.90
C LEU A 91 -8.80 14.13 -2.81
N THR A 92 -10.02 13.81 -2.38
CA THR A 92 -10.75 14.53 -1.33
C THR A 92 -9.96 14.55 -0.02
N LEU A 93 -9.45 13.40 0.42
CA LEU A 93 -8.68 13.29 1.65
C LEU A 93 -7.32 13.99 1.55
N SER A 94 -6.68 13.96 0.38
CA SER A 94 -5.42 14.69 0.16
C SER A 94 -5.62 16.20 0.28
N LYS A 95 -6.69 16.73 -0.33
CA LYS A 95 -7.07 18.14 -0.21
C LYS A 95 -7.33 18.51 1.26
N PHE A 96 -8.05 17.67 2.01
CA PHE A 96 -8.26 17.90 3.44
C PHE A 96 -6.93 17.96 4.22
N ILE A 97 -6.03 16.99 4.01
CA ILE A 97 -4.73 16.90 4.71
C ILE A 97 -3.86 18.13 4.43
N GLU A 98 -3.86 18.61 3.18
CA GLU A 98 -3.07 19.77 2.75
C GLU A 98 -3.62 21.07 3.32
N LEU A 99 -4.95 21.29 3.24
CA LEU A 99 -5.58 22.53 3.68
C LEU A 99 -5.71 22.64 5.20
N ASN A 100 -5.73 21.53 5.93
CA ASN A 100 -6.04 21.50 7.36
C ASN A 100 -4.94 20.83 8.21
N PRO A 101 -3.67 21.32 8.20
CA PRO A 101 -2.51 20.64 8.79
C PRO A 101 -2.52 20.48 10.32
N ASN A 102 -3.44 21.16 11.03
CA ASN A 102 -3.59 21.08 12.49
C ASN A 102 -4.94 20.47 12.94
N HIS A 103 -5.74 19.92 12.00
CA HIS A 103 -7.08 19.44 12.34
C HIS A 103 -7.05 18.08 13.06
N GLN A 104 -7.95 17.91 14.04
CA GLN A 104 -8.01 16.72 14.90
C GLN A 104 -8.28 15.42 14.13
N LEU A 105 -8.95 15.51 12.97
CA LEU A 105 -9.25 14.38 12.08
C LEU A 105 -8.11 13.96 11.14
N LEU A 106 -6.95 14.64 11.14
CA LEU A 106 -5.81 14.25 10.29
C LEU A 106 -5.39 12.78 10.42
N PRO A 107 -5.30 12.19 11.64
CA PRO A 107 -4.96 10.78 11.76
C PRO A 107 -5.97 9.87 11.07
N TYR A 108 -7.25 10.23 11.09
CA TYR A 108 -8.30 9.46 10.42
C TYR A 108 -8.25 9.65 8.90
N ALA A 109 -8.05 10.87 8.41
CA ALA A 109 -7.94 11.15 6.98
C ALA A 109 -6.73 10.44 6.34
N LEU A 110 -5.56 10.46 7.01
CA LEU A 110 -4.37 9.70 6.58
C LEU A 110 -4.65 8.20 6.59
N TYR A 111 -5.30 7.69 7.64
CA TYR A 111 -5.65 6.28 7.73
C TYR A 111 -6.54 5.87 6.55
N LEU A 112 -7.60 6.61 6.28
CA LEU A 112 -8.54 6.30 5.21
C LEU A 112 -7.92 6.46 3.81
N LYS A 113 -7.03 7.43 3.61
CA LYS A 113 -6.25 7.57 2.38
C LYS A 113 -5.32 6.38 2.17
N GLY A 114 -4.59 5.97 3.20
CA GLY A 114 -3.72 4.79 3.14
C GLY A 114 -4.52 3.51 2.91
N TYR A 115 -5.69 3.41 3.52
CA TYR A 115 -6.61 2.28 3.37
C TYR A 115 -7.19 2.21 1.95
N SER A 116 -7.53 3.35 1.34
CA SER A 116 -7.98 3.43 -0.06
C SER A 116 -6.91 2.96 -1.05
N TYR A 117 -5.63 3.20 -0.77
CA TYR A 117 -4.53 2.60 -1.55
C TYR A 117 -4.38 1.10 -1.25
N TYR A 118 -4.53 0.69 0.00
CA TYR A 118 -4.38 -0.69 0.44
C TYR A 118 -5.40 -1.63 -0.18
N GLU A 119 -6.67 -1.22 -0.31
CA GLU A 119 -7.72 -1.99 -0.99
C GLU A 119 -7.44 -2.21 -2.49
N ARG A 120 -6.53 -1.42 -3.08
CA ARG A 120 -6.07 -1.55 -4.47
C ARG A 120 -4.73 -2.27 -4.59
N MET A 121 -4.23 -2.87 -3.51
CA MET A 121 -3.04 -3.71 -3.53
C MET A 121 -3.26 -4.88 -4.49
N PRO A 122 -2.51 -4.97 -5.60
CA PRO A 122 -2.69 -6.04 -6.57
C PRO A 122 -1.99 -7.31 -6.10
N ASP A 123 -2.12 -8.38 -6.88
CA ASP A 123 -1.28 -9.58 -6.69
C ASP A 123 0.22 -9.23 -6.78
N VAL A 124 1.05 -9.98 -6.04
CA VAL A 124 2.51 -9.78 -5.96
C VAL A 124 3.16 -9.74 -7.36
N THR A 125 2.65 -10.47 -8.33
CA THR A 125 3.23 -10.54 -9.68
C THR A 125 3.08 -9.24 -10.48
N LEU A 126 2.18 -8.34 -10.11
CA LEU A 126 1.86 -7.10 -10.82
C LEU A 126 2.69 -5.89 -10.33
N ASP A 127 2.44 -4.72 -10.91
CA ASP A 127 3.02 -3.44 -10.49
C ASP A 127 2.51 -3.03 -9.09
N GLN A 128 3.43 -2.64 -8.21
CA GLN A 128 3.15 -2.46 -6.79
C GLN A 128 2.98 -0.99 -6.37
N LYS A 129 2.70 -0.08 -7.31
CA LYS A 129 2.60 1.37 -7.03
C LYS A 129 1.60 1.70 -5.93
N PHE A 130 0.44 1.05 -5.89
CA PHE A 130 -0.55 1.27 -4.83
C PHE A 130 -0.08 0.73 -3.48
N SER A 131 0.56 -0.43 -3.45
CA SER A 131 1.13 -1.03 -2.24
C SER A 131 2.21 -0.13 -1.61
N VAL A 132 3.09 0.45 -2.44
CA VAL A 132 4.10 1.42 -1.98
C VAL A 132 3.44 2.67 -1.42
N LYS A 133 2.48 3.26 -2.14
CA LYS A 133 1.74 4.44 -1.65
C LYS A 133 0.98 4.17 -0.35
N ALA A 134 0.35 3.01 -0.21
CA ALA A 134 -0.32 2.61 1.03
C ALA A 134 0.68 2.54 2.19
N TYR A 135 1.85 1.93 1.95
CA TYR A 135 2.91 1.83 2.95
C TYR A 135 3.41 3.21 3.38
N ASP A 136 3.66 4.10 2.43
CA ASP A 136 4.14 5.45 2.69
C ASP A 136 3.14 6.25 3.55
N VAL A 137 1.86 6.23 3.18
CA VAL A 137 0.80 6.97 3.92
C VAL A 137 0.60 6.40 5.33
N PHE A 138 0.61 5.07 5.49
CA PHE A 138 0.50 4.47 6.82
C PHE A 138 1.74 4.73 7.68
N SER A 139 2.93 4.73 7.07
CA SER A 139 4.17 5.07 7.76
C SER A 139 4.19 6.54 8.18
N GLU A 140 3.70 7.45 7.32
CA GLU A 140 3.50 8.86 7.67
C GLU A 140 2.57 9.00 8.88
N LEU A 141 1.45 8.29 8.90
CA LEU A 141 0.52 8.28 10.02
C LEU A 141 1.18 7.79 11.32
N GLU A 142 1.94 6.69 11.28
CA GLU A 142 2.66 6.17 12.46
C GLU A 142 3.71 7.18 12.96
N ASN A 143 4.44 7.82 12.05
CA ASN A 143 5.49 8.77 12.39
C ASN A 143 4.96 10.10 12.93
N ARG A 144 3.90 10.66 12.31
CA ARG A 144 3.31 11.94 12.70
C ARG A 144 2.38 11.83 13.90
N TYR A 145 1.64 10.72 14.02
CA TYR A 145 0.62 10.54 15.06
C TYR A 145 0.75 9.19 15.79
N PRO A 146 1.90 8.90 16.41
CA PRO A 146 2.22 7.57 16.97
C PRO A 146 1.24 7.12 18.07
N ASN A 147 0.64 8.06 18.79
CA ASN A 147 -0.29 7.79 19.89
C ASN A 147 -1.74 7.58 19.43
N SER A 148 -2.07 7.87 18.17
CA SER A 148 -3.43 7.74 17.64
C SER A 148 -3.89 6.28 17.58
N SER A 149 -5.19 6.04 17.75
CA SER A 149 -5.77 4.70 17.59
C SER A 149 -5.59 4.19 16.14
N TYR A 150 -5.61 5.09 15.17
CA TYR A 150 -5.39 4.78 13.75
C TYR A 150 -3.95 4.37 13.46
N ALA A 151 -2.93 5.01 14.05
CA ALA A 151 -1.54 4.55 13.94
C ALA A 151 -1.37 3.12 14.46
N LYS A 152 -2.00 2.79 15.59
CA LYS A 152 -1.99 1.41 16.13
C LYS A 152 -2.61 0.40 15.16
N LYS A 153 -3.72 0.77 14.49
CA LYS A 153 -4.34 -0.06 13.45
C LYS A 153 -3.43 -0.21 12.22
N SER A 154 -2.77 0.86 11.79
CA SER A 154 -1.88 0.88 10.63
C SER A 154 -0.67 -0.04 10.74
N LYS A 155 -0.17 -0.32 11.94
CA LYS A 155 0.97 -1.25 12.14
C LYS A 155 0.75 -2.62 11.49
N LYS A 156 -0.48 -3.14 11.55
CA LYS A 156 -0.83 -4.41 10.90
C LYS A 156 -0.74 -4.29 9.37
N HIS A 157 -1.29 -3.22 8.80
CA HIS A 157 -1.23 -2.95 7.36
C HIS A 157 0.21 -2.76 6.88
N ILE A 158 1.01 -1.97 7.60
CA ILE A 158 2.45 -1.77 7.32
C ILE A 158 3.17 -3.11 7.28
N LYS A 159 2.97 -3.97 8.29
CA LYS A 159 3.57 -5.30 8.32
C LYS A 159 3.13 -6.15 7.11
N THR A 160 1.85 -6.16 6.76
CA THR A 160 1.35 -6.89 5.59
C THR A 160 2.01 -6.38 4.30
N LEU A 161 2.04 -5.06 4.09
CA LEU A 161 2.63 -4.42 2.92
C LEU A 161 4.12 -4.70 2.81
N GLN A 162 4.88 -4.63 3.90
CA GLN A 162 6.30 -4.99 3.90
C GLN A 162 6.52 -6.45 3.48
N ASN A 163 5.72 -7.39 4.00
CA ASN A 163 5.84 -8.79 3.59
C ASN A 163 5.44 -8.97 2.11
N HIS A 164 4.40 -8.27 1.65
CA HIS A 164 3.96 -8.31 0.26
C HIS A 164 5.04 -7.80 -0.70
N LEU A 165 5.63 -6.63 -0.40
CA LEU A 165 6.71 -6.04 -1.20
C LEU A 165 8.00 -6.88 -1.14
N ALA A 166 8.33 -7.47 0.01
CA ALA A 166 9.45 -8.40 0.11
C ALA A 166 9.21 -9.68 -0.72
N SER A 167 7.97 -10.17 -0.79
CA SER A 167 7.60 -11.31 -1.63
C SER A 167 7.84 -11.02 -3.12
N LYS A 168 7.59 -9.78 -3.58
CA LYS A 168 7.91 -9.34 -4.94
C LYS A 168 9.40 -9.52 -5.25
N GLU A 169 10.26 -8.95 -4.40
CA GLU A 169 11.71 -9.04 -4.58
C GLU A 169 12.20 -10.50 -4.50
N MET A 170 11.58 -11.32 -3.65
CA MET A 170 11.86 -12.75 -3.55
C MET A 170 11.52 -13.48 -4.85
N GLN A 171 10.36 -13.22 -5.44
CA GLN A 171 9.94 -13.83 -6.71
C GLN A 171 10.89 -13.45 -7.86
N ILE A 172 11.24 -12.17 -7.96
CA ILE A 172 12.18 -11.70 -8.99
C ILE A 172 13.57 -12.32 -8.78
N GLY A 173 14.05 -12.39 -7.53
CA GLY A 173 15.32 -13.01 -7.19
C GLY A 173 15.37 -14.49 -7.58
N LYS A 174 14.30 -15.25 -7.26
CA LYS A 174 14.17 -16.67 -7.62
C LYS A 174 14.13 -16.88 -9.12
N TYR A 175 13.45 -16.00 -9.86
CA TYR A 175 13.44 -16.04 -11.31
C TYR A 175 14.86 -15.87 -11.87
N TYR A 176 15.59 -14.82 -11.49
CA TYR A 176 16.96 -14.62 -11.96
C TYR A 176 17.90 -15.77 -11.57
N GLN A 177 17.79 -16.29 -10.35
CA GLN A 177 18.60 -17.42 -9.91
C GLN A 177 18.33 -18.68 -10.75
N LYS A 178 17.05 -18.97 -11.05
CA LYS A 178 16.64 -20.11 -11.88
C LYS A 178 17.20 -20.01 -13.30
N GLU A 179 17.22 -18.80 -13.87
CA GLU A 179 17.79 -18.54 -15.21
C GLU A 179 19.33 -18.47 -15.21
N GLY A 180 19.99 -18.69 -14.06
CA GLY A 180 21.45 -18.67 -13.94
C GLY A 180 22.07 -17.28 -13.75
N PHE A 181 21.26 -16.21 -13.70
CA PHE A 181 21.72 -14.85 -13.42
C PHE A 181 21.93 -14.63 -11.90
N LEU A 182 22.90 -15.34 -11.32
CA LEU A 182 23.13 -15.38 -9.87
C LEU A 182 23.37 -13.99 -9.25
N LEU A 183 24.15 -13.12 -9.89
CA LEU A 183 24.41 -11.77 -9.38
C LEU A 183 23.14 -10.90 -9.33
N ALA A 184 22.26 -11.02 -10.34
CA ALA A 184 20.98 -10.34 -10.36
C ALA A 184 20.04 -10.87 -9.26
N GLY A 185 20.02 -12.19 -9.05
CA GLY A 185 19.31 -12.83 -7.94
C GLY A 185 19.79 -12.31 -6.59
N ILE A 186 21.11 -12.32 -6.34
CA ILE A 186 21.73 -11.78 -5.12
C ILE A 186 21.31 -10.33 -4.88
N LYS A 187 21.36 -9.48 -5.93
CA LYS A 187 20.96 -8.07 -5.82
C LYS A 187 19.52 -7.92 -5.33
N ARG A 188 18.60 -8.75 -5.83
CA ARG A 188 17.18 -8.75 -5.42
C ARG A 188 16.99 -9.24 -3.98
N TYR A 189 17.63 -10.34 -3.61
CA TYR A 189 17.58 -10.84 -2.24
C TYR A 189 18.12 -9.82 -1.22
N LYS A 190 19.17 -9.09 -1.57
CA LYS A 190 19.73 -8.02 -0.72
C LYS A 190 18.75 -6.87 -0.47
N VAL A 191 17.87 -6.54 -1.41
CA VAL A 191 16.80 -5.54 -1.18
C VAL A 191 15.96 -5.94 0.04
N ILE A 192 15.64 -7.23 0.20
CA ILE A 192 14.89 -7.73 1.36
C ILE A 192 15.65 -7.51 2.67
N LEU A 193 16.96 -7.73 2.67
CA LEU A 193 17.80 -7.54 3.86
C LEU A 193 18.02 -6.06 4.20
N LYS A 194 17.94 -5.18 3.21
CA LYS A 194 18.10 -3.74 3.37
C LYS A 194 16.81 -3.07 3.82
N ASP A 195 15.74 -3.26 3.06
CA ASP A 195 14.52 -2.47 3.15
C ASP A 195 13.40 -3.20 3.92
N TYR A 196 13.47 -4.54 4.03
CA TYR A 196 12.40 -5.38 4.59
C TYR A 196 12.87 -6.28 5.76
N LYS A 197 13.73 -5.75 6.63
CA LYS A 197 14.43 -6.46 7.74
C LYS A 197 13.55 -7.23 8.74
N ARG A 198 12.26 -6.89 8.85
CA ARG A 198 11.31 -7.50 9.82
C ARG A 198 10.32 -8.47 9.17
N THR A 199 10.51 -8.78 7.89
CA THR A 199 9.61 -9.67 7.13
C THR A 199 9.96 -11.13 7.35
N VAL A 200 8.99 -12.00 7.07
CA VAL A 200 9.18 -13.46 7.13
C VAL A 200 10.11 -13.98 6.04
N HIS A 201 10.42 -13.15 5.03
CA HIS A 201 11.27 -13.50 3.89
C HIS A 201 12.76 -13.36 4.17
N VAL A 202 13.17 -12.71 5.26
CA VAL A 202 14.59 -12.48 5.59
C VAL A 202 15.39 -13.78 5.69
N PRO A 203 14.95 -14.84 6.41
CA PRO A 203 15.72 -16.07 6.51
C PRO A 203 15.88 -16.80 5.17
N GLU A 204 14.83 -16.79 4.34
CA GLU A 204 14.90 -17.37 2.99
C GLU A 204 15.87 -16.58 2.11
N SER A 205 15.82 -15.24 2.16
CA SER A 205 16.69 -14.38 1.37
C SER A 205 18.17 -14.66 1.67
N ILE A 206 18.54 -14.77 2.95
CA ILE A 206 19.90 -15.12 3.35
C ILE A 206 20.29 -16.49 2.78
N TYR A 207 19.41 -17.49 2.87
CA TYR A 207 19.66 -18.82 2.31
C TYR A 207 19.86 -18.79 0.78
N ARG A 208 19.03 -18.04 0.04
CA ARG A 208 19.19 -17.93 -1.42
C ARG A 208 20.48 -17.23 -1.83
N ILE A 209 20.94 -16.25 -1.05
CA ILE A 209 22.27 -15.65 -1.27
C ILE A 209 23.38 -16.67 -0.99
N ILE A 210 23.24 -17.52 0.05
CA ILE A 210 24.18 -18.62 0.33
C ILE A 210 24.24 -19.58 -0.86
N GLU A 211 23.08 -20.01 -1.40
CA GLU A 211 23.02 -20.83 -2.62
C GLU A 211 23.81 -20.19 -3.76
N CYS A 212 23.52 -18.93 -4.08
CA CYS A 212 24.21 -18.23 -5.17
C CYS A 212 25.72 -18.11 -4.92
N TYR A 213 26.15 -17.78 -3.71
CA TYR A 213 27.58 -17.67 -3.36
C TYR A 213 28.29 -19.02 -3.43
N VAL A 214 27.65 -20.11 -3.02
CA VAL A 214 28.21 -21.46 -3.17
C VAL A 214 28.39 -21.81 -4.64
N SER A 215 27.38 -21.54 -5.49
CA SER A 215 27.46 -21.76 -6.94
C SER A 215 28.56 -20.92 -7.61
N LEU A 216 28.83 -19.72 -7.11
CA LEU A 216 29.92 -18.84 -7.59
C LEU A 216 31.30 -19.20 -7.00
N GLY A 217 31.40 -20.17 -6.08
CA GLY A 217 32.65 -20.53 -5.41
C GLY A 217 33.06 -19.58 -4.27
N LEU A 218 32.21 -18.62 -3.87
CA LEU A 218 32.41 -17.65 -2.79
C LEU A 218 32.15 -18.29 -1.40
N ARG A 219 32.97 -19.29 -1.07
CA ARG A 219 32.79 -20.14 0.13
C ARG A 219 32.91 -19.38 1.45
N ASN A 220 33.79 -18.39 1.54
CA ASN A 220 33.98 -17.63 2.79
C ASN A 220 32.76 -16.75 3.09
N GLN A 221 32.21 -16.11 2.06
CA GLN A 221 31.01 -15.30 2.13
C GLN A 221 29.79 -16.14 2.49
N SER A 222 29.65 -17.34 1.90
CA SER A 222 28.56 -18.25 2.22
C SER A 222 28.61 -18.75 3.67
N ILE A 223 29.81 -19.04 4.21
CA ILE A 223 29.97 -19.35 5.64
C ILE A 223 29.53 -18.18 6.52
N TYR A 224 29.93 -16.96 6.20
CA TYR A 224 29.57 -15.78 6.99
C TYR A 224 28.05 -15.59 7.05
N LEU A 225 27.37 -15.63 5.89
CA LEU A 225 25.91 -15.55 5.83
C LEU A 225 25.23 -16.70 6.58
N TYR A 226 25.78 -17.92 6.53
CA TYR A 226 25.28 -19.02 7.34
C TYR A 226 25.40 -18.74 8.84
N LYS A 227 26.51 -18.12 9.30
CA LYS A 227 26.67 -17.75 10.72
C LYS A 227 25.63 -16.70 11.13
N ILE A 228 25.34 -15.72 10.27
CA ILE A 228 24.25 -14.76 10.47
C ILE A 228 22.91 -15.49 10.57
N LEU A 229 22.58 -16.35 9.60
CA LEU A 229 21.34 -17.10 9.57
C LEU A 229 21.16 -17.98 10.82
N ASN A 230 22.22 -18.67 11.24
CA ASN A 230 22.22 -19.52 12.43
C ASN A 230 22.08 -18.72 13.72
N TYR A 231 22.67 -17.53 13.81
CA TYR A 231 22.59 -16.68 15.00
C TYR A 231 21.19 -16.07 15.17
N ASN A 232 20.63 -15.49 14.10
CA ASN A 232 19.37 -14.75 14.18
C ASN A 232 18.13 -15.64 14.04
N PHE A 233 18.24 -16.75 13.30
CA PHE A 233 17.12 -17.64 12.99
C PHE A 233 17.42 -19.12 13.28
N PRO A 234 17.82 -19.48 14.51
CA PRO A 234 18.30 -20.83 14.84
C PRO A 234 17.28 -21.95 14.60
N LYS A 235 15.97 -21.62 14.66
CA LYS A 235 14.85 -22.55 14.45
C LYS A 235 14.29 -22.54 13.02
N SER A 236 14.81 -21.70 12.13
CA SER A 236 14.32 -21.58 10.75
C SER A 236 14.61 -22.84 9.94
N VAL A 237 13.69 -23.22 9.05
CA VAL A 237 13.91 -24.29 8.07
C VAL A 237 15.12 -23.97 7.19
N TRP A 238 15.26 -22.70 6.78
CA TRP A 238 16.34 -22.21 5.93
C TRP A 238 17.73 -22.36 6.55
N LYS A 239 17.83 -22.34 7.89
CA LYS A 239 19.08 -22.62 8.58
C LYS A 239 19.52 -24.07 8.41
N ARG A 240 18.57 -25.02 8.38
CA ARG A 240 18.85 -26.44 8.16
C ARG A 240 19.26 -26.67 6.69
N GLU A 241 18.49 -26.14 5.75
CA GLU A 241 18.82 -26.20 4.32
C GLU A 241 20.22 -25.62 4.03
N ALA A 242 20.53 -24.44 4.58
CA ALA A 242 21.85 -23.82 4.44
C ALA A 242 22.98 -24.72 4.99
N LEU A 243 22.73 -25.41 6.10
CA LEU A 243 23.72 -26.30 6.70
C LEU A 243 23.98 -27.51 5.80
N ASP A 244 22.94 -28.10 5.24
CA ASP A 244 23.06 -29.29 4.41
C ASP A 244 23.73 -28.97 3.07
N LEU A 245 23.36 -27.85 2.44
CA LEU A 245 24.06 -27.32 1.26
C LEU A 245 25.56 -27.11 1.50
N LEU A 246 25.95 -26.49 2.62
CA LEU A 246 27.37 -26.26 2.92
C LEU A 246 28.16 -27.56 3.15
N LYS A 247 27.51 -28.62 3.66
CA LYS A 247 28.15 -29.95 3.82
C LYS A 247 28.36 -30.61 2.46
N GLU A 248 27.36 -30.56 1.58
CA GLU A 248 27.41 -31.12 0.23
C GLU A 248 28.61 -30.55 -0.55
N TYR A 249 28.80 -29.24 -0.48
CA TYR A 249 29.91 -28.54 -1.14
C TYR A 249 31.24 -28.59 -0.35
N LYS A 250 31.33 -29.42 0.70
CA LYS A 250 32.52 -29.63 1.55
C LYS A 250 33.13 -28.33 2.07
N VAL A 251 32.28 -27.35 2.41
CA VAL A 251 32.71 -26.03 2.88
C VAL A 251 33.13 -26.13 4.35
N ASN A 252 34.39 -25.84 4.66
CA ASN A 252 34.92 -25.91 6.03
C ASN A 252 34.38 -24.76 6.89
N ARG A 253 33.49 -25.07 7.84
CA ARG A 253 32.79 -24.09 8.69
C ARG A 253 33.59 -23.60 9.91
N ASN A 254 34.77 -24.17 10.14
CA ASN A 254 35.63 -23.86 11.29
C ASN A 254 36.63 -22.73 11.00
N LEU A 255 36.64 -22.19 9.79
CA LEU A 255 37.67 -21.27 9.29
C LEU A 255 37.69 -19.90 10.01
N LYS A 256 36.59 -19.44 10.63
CA LYS A 256 36.56 -18.12 11.28
C LYS A 256 35.51 -18.02 12.41
N LYS A 257 35.95 -17.51 13.57
CA LYS A 257 35.05 -17.11 14.68
C LYS A 257 34.66 -15.65 14.47
N TYR A 258 33.37 -15.35 14.62
CA TYR A 258 32.82 -14.00 14.54
C TYR A 258 32.30 -13.57 15.91
N LYS A 259 32.49 -12.30 16.26
CA LYS A 259 31.91 -11.71 17.47
C LYS A 259 30.40 -11.57 17.28
N LYS A 260 29.63 -11.64 18.37
CA LYS A 260 28.15 -11.51 18.33
C LYS A 260 27.66 -10.29 17.57
N LYS A 261 28.33 -9.14 17.75
CA LYS A 261 28.00 -7.88 17.08
C LYS A 261 28.14 -7.93 15.55
N GLU A 262 28.97 -8.84 15.03
CA GLU A 262 29.19 -9.02 13.58
C GLU A 262 28.16 -9.97 12.95
N LEU A 263 27.29 -10.58 13.76
CA LEU A 263 26.27 -11.52 13.32
C LEU A 263 24.84 -11.00 13.53
N ASP A 264 24.66 -10.02 14.40
CA ASP A 264 23.37 -9.46 14.80
C ASP A 264 22.75 -8.60 13.69
N LEU A 265 21.66 -9.07 13.06
CA LEU A 265 21.05 -8.41 11.91
C LEU A 265 20.56 -6.99 12.19
N GLU A 266 20.19 -6.69 13.43
CA GLU A 266 19.73 -5.35 13.79
C GLU A 266 20.89 -4.33 13.82
N LYS A 267 22.12 -4.82 14.00
CA LYS A 267 23.34 -4.00 14.06
C LYS A 267 24.11 -3.97 12.74
N LEU A 268 23.78 -4.85 11.81
CA LEU A 268 24.43 -4.90 10.51
C LEU A 268 23.86 -3.81 9.58
N ASP A 269 24.77 -3.04 9.01
CA ASP A 269 24.47 -2.19 7.86
C ASP A 269 24.29 -3.06 6.60
N SER A 270 23.57 -2.51 5.62
CA SER A 270 23.38 -3.06 4.28
C SER A 270 24.69 -3.46 3.59
N SER A 271 25.78 -2.71 3.81
CA SER A 271 27.11 -3.02 3.29
C SER A 271 27.69 -4.34 3.80
N ALA A 272 27.22 -4.86 4.94
CA ALA A 272 27.68 -6.14 5.47
C ALA A 272 27.33 -7.34 4.57
N PHE A 273 26.41 -7.16 3.62
CA PHE A 273 26.03 -8.18 2.65
C PHE A 273 26.78 -8.05 1.31
N ASP A 274 27.51 -6.95 1.09
CA ASP A 274 28.24 -6.62 -0.15
C ASP A 274 29.66 -7.19 -0.18
N LEU A 275 29.84 -8.43 0.28
CA LEU A 275 31.13 -9.12 0.42
C LEU A 275 31.80 -9.55 -0.91
N ILE A 276 31.58 -8.81 -1.99
CA ILE A 276 32.21 -9.02 -3.30
C ILE A 276 33.43 -8.11 -3.39
#